data_AF-A0A8K0P7Q0-F1
#
_entry.id   AF-A0A8K0P7Q0-F1
#
_cell.length_a   1.000
_cell.length_b   1.000
_cell.length_c   1.000
_cell.angle_alpha   90.00
_cell.angle_beta   90.00
_cell.angle_gamma   90.00
#
_symmetry.space_group_name_H-M   'P 1'
#
loop_
_entity.id
_entity.type
_entity.pdbx_description
1 polymer ?
#
loop_
_entity_poly.entity_id
_entity_poly.type
_entity_poly.pdbx_seq_one_letter_code
_entity_poly.pdbx_strand_id
1 'polypeptide(L)'
;NEVFKGGAKWGHDVSGLDAEVGGFQRADGEGVAGGGQEIVGMGFGGGDELEGTGTASDDAPHLQRRVGLISGVALIVGTMIGSGIFVSPAGLLVRTGSVGLSLIVWIACGVLSLLGALAYAELGTMNTSSGAEYAYLMDAFGPATAYLFSWTSTLVLKPSQMAIIVLSFAQYAVQAFSGTCDPPPHLVKMVAIFATAVILFINCYSVKLATGVQNAFTAAKLAAILIIIIGGAYKFAEGNTKHLANPFMGTTNSLGSIATAFYTGLWAYDGWNNLNYVTEEIVNPSVNLPRAIIIGIPLVTMCYFFINISYLTVMSAAELIESEAVAVTFGNRILGVMAWLMPLSVTMSTFGAANGTLFAAGRLCFAASREGHLLDILSHVHVRRLTPAPGLIFNPTDKVCSTLSYKT
;
A
#
# COMPACT_ATOMS: atom_id res chain seq x y z
N ASN A 1 2.98 -10.68 -35.87
CA ASN A 1 2.45 -11.66 -36.83
C ASN A 1 1.63 -12.68 -36.09
N GLU A 2 0.33 -12.71 -36.44
CA GLU A 2 -0.68 -13.74 -36.21
C GLU A 2 -0.86 -14.34 -34.80
N VAL A 3 -1.77 -13.77 -33.98
CA VAL A 3 -2.87 -14.48 -33.30
C VAL A 3 -3.91 -13.42 -32.87
N PHE A 4 -4.70 -12.88 -33.81
CA PHE A 4 -5.94 -12.15 -33.50
C PHE A 4 -6.89 -12.31 -34.70
N LYS A 5 -7.49 -13.49 -34.84
CA LYS A 5 -8.65 -13.73 -35.70
C LYS A 5 -9.55 -14.75 -35.03
N GLY A 6 -10.71 -14.28 -34.58
CA GLY A 6 -11.76 -15.08 -33.96
C GLY A 6 -12.91 -14.16 -33.58
N GLY A 7 -13.65 -13.68 -34.58
CA GLY A 7 -14.82 -12.84 -34.40
C GLY A 7 -16.06 -13.66 -34.05
N ALA A 8 -16.87 -13.15 -33.12
CA ALA A 8 -18.25 -13.56 -32.93
C ALA A 8 -19.13 -12.30 -33.04
N LYS A 9 -19.98 -12.29 -34.07
CA LYS A 9 -21.05 -11.31 -34.31
C LYS A 9 -22.17 -11.56 -33.29
N TRP A 10 -22.66 -10.50 -32.64
CA TRP A 10 -23.96 -10.52 -31.97
C TRP A 10 -24.93 -9.66 -32.76
N GLY A 11 -25.92 -10.31 -33.37
CA GLY A 11 -27.07 -9.67 -34.00
C GLY A 11 -28.14 -9.38 -32.94
N HIS A 12 -28.86 -8.28 -33.15
CA HIS A 12 -30.07 -7.92 -32.42
C HIS A 12 -31.18 -8.95 -32.68
N ASP A 13 -31.88 -9.36 -31.63
CA ASP A 13 -33.32 -9.54 -31.70
C ASP A 13 -33.98 -9.25 -30.34
N VAL A 14 -35.06 -8.49 -30.41
CA VAL A 14 -35.88 -7.99 -29.30
C VAL A 14 -37.14 -8.84 -29.30
N SER A 15 -37.55 -9.39 -28.15
CA SER A 15 -38.94 -9.56 -27.68
C SER A 15 -39.12 -10.79 -26.78
N GLY A 16 -39.90 -10.60 -25.70
CA GLY A 16 -40.53 -11.69 -24.97
C GLY A 16 -39.95 -11.95 -23.58
N LEU A 17 -40.45 -11.25 -22.55
CA LEU A 17 -41.24 -11.87 -21.47
C LEU A 17 -41.60 -10.81 -20.42
N ASP A 18 -42.90 -10.61 -20.30
CA ASP A 18 -43.61 -9.76 -19.34
C ASP A 18 -43.62 -10.36 -17.91
N ALA A 19 -43.82 -9.44 -16.96
CA ALA A 19 -44.52 -9.58 -15.68
C ALA A 19 -43.89 -10.43 -14.54
N GLU A 20 -43.50 -9.73 -13.47
CA GLU A 20 -44.27 -9.73 -12.21
C GLU A 20 -43.79 -8.58 -11.30
N VAL A 21 -44.66 -7.58 -11.11
CA VAL A 21 -44.48 -6.49 -10.15
C VAL A 21 -45.29 -6.86 -8.91
N GLY A 22 -44.61 -7.36 -7.87
CA GLY A 22 -45.18 -7.58 -6.55
C GLY A 22 -45.24 -6.26 -5.77
N GLY A 23 -46.46 -5.75 -5.54
CA GLY A 23 -46.71 -4.53 -4.78
C GLY A 23 -46.39 -4.67 -3.30
N PHE A 24 -45.78 -3.64 -2.71
CA PHE A 24 -45.59 -3.50 -1.28
C PHE A 24 -46.72 -2.63 -0.72
N GLN A 25 -47.65 -3.24 0.01
CA GLN A 25 -48.72 -2.57 0.74
C GLN A 25 -48.17 -1.93 2.02
N ARG A 26 -48.53 -0.65 2.18
CA ARG A 26 -48.36 0.17 3.37
C ARG A 26 -49.42 -0.23 4.39
N ALA A 27 -49.02 -0.56 5.62
CA ALA A 27 -49.94 -0.74 6.73
C ALA A 27 -49.71 0.39 7.74
N ASP A 28 -50.64 1.34 7.75
CA ASP A 28 -50.85 2.29 8.84
C ASP A 28 -51.68 1.61 9.95
N GLY A 29 -51.43 1.97 11.21
CA GLY A 29 -52.20 1.53 12.37
C GLY A 29 -51.83 2.33 13.62
N GLU A 30 -52.66 3.33 13.92
CA GLU A 30 -52.81 4.11 15.16
C GLU A 30 -52.84 3.18 16.40
N GLY A 31 -52.43 3.50 17.63
CA GLY A 31 -52.27 4.74 18.38
C GLY A 31 -53.01 4.58 19.72
N VAL A 32 -52.33 4.66 20.89
CA VAL A 32 -52.96 4.98 22.20
C VAL A 32 -51.95 5.68 23.11
N ALA A 33 -52.42 6.77 23.72
CA ALA A 33 -51.72 7.76 24.54
C ALA A 33 -51.65 7.40 26.04
N GLY A 34 -50.78 8.12 26.79
CA GLY A 34 -51.04 8.39 28.21
C GLY A 34 -49.84 8.82 29.08
N GLY A 35 -49.71 10.14 29.31
CA GLY A 35 -49.14 10.80 30.51
C GLY A 35 -47.62 10.74 30.72
N GLY A 36 -46.88 11.74 31.19
CA GLY A 36 -47.16 13.03 31.80
C GLY A 36 -45.81 13.60 32.31
N GLN A 37 -45.64 14.92 32.23
CA GLN A 37 -44.44 15.70 32.54
C GLN A 37 -43.94 15.58 34.00
N GLU A 38 -42.62 15.69 34.18
CA GLU A 38 -42.05 16.59 35.21
C GLU A 38 -40.66 17.10 34.81
N ILE A 39 -40.46 18.40 34.97
CA ILE A 39 -39.22 19.16 34.78
C ILE A 39 -38.66 19.47 36.18
N VAL A 40 -37.33 19.45 36.34
CA VAL A 40 -36.46 20.41 37.07
C VAL A 40 -35.27 19.67 37.71
N GLY A 41 -34.05 20.19 37.49
CA GLY A 41 -32.94 19.96 38.40
C GLY A 41 -31.55 19.97 37.76
N MET A 42 -31.00 21.16 37.47
CA MET A 42 -29.57 21.34 37.28
C MET A 42 -28.81 20.98 38.57
N GLY A 43 -27.77 20.16 38.46
CA GLY A 43 -26.82 19.89 39.53
C GLY A 43 -25.43 19.62 38.94
N PHE A 44 -24.51 20.57 39.11
CA PHE A 44 -23.08 20.39 38.91
C PHE A 44 -22.51 19.52 40.03
N GLY A 45 -21.69 18.53 39.70
CA GLY A 45 -20.92 17.76 40.68
C GLY A 45 -20.09 16.69 39.99
N GLY A 46 -18.78 16.94 39.89
CA GLY A 46 -17.80 15.94 39.44
C GLY A 46 -17.53 14.90 40.51
N GLY A 47 -17.21 13.68 40.06
CA GLY A 47 -16.79 12.57 40.89
C GLY A 47 -16.65 11.32 40.05
N ASP A 48 -15.40 10.89 39.86
CA ASP A 48 -15.02 9.59 39.28
C ASP A 48 -15.75 8.45 40.00
N GLU A 49 -16.55 7.67 39.27
CA GLU A 49 -16.93 6.31 39.68
C GLU A 49 -17.52 5.54 38.49
N LEU A 50 -16.66 4.86 37.72
CA LEU A 50 -17.06 3.82 36.79
C LEU A 50 -16.03 2.68 36.78
N GLU A 51 -16.15 1.77 37.73
CA GLU A 51 -15.76 0.36 37.54
C GLU A 51 -16.87 -0.55 38.10
N GLY A 52 -17.91 -0.74 37.28
CA GLY A 52 -18.88 -1.82 37.47
C GLY A 52 -18.29 -3.13 36.99
N THR A 53 -18.12 -4.08 37.91
CA THR A 53 -17.83 -5.48 37.64
C THR A 53 -19.13 -6.22 37.28
N GLY A 54 -19.17 -6.94 36.15
CA GLY A 54 -20.22 -7.93 35.88
C GLY A 54 -20.82 -7.96 34.46
N THR A 55 -20.22 -8.80 33.60
CA THR A 55 -20.85 -9.66 32.57
C THR A 55 -21.83 -9.10 31.52
N ALA A 56 -21.42 -9.14 30.24
CA ALA A 56 -22.25 -9.64 29.14
C ALA A 56 -21.37 -10.29 28.07
N SER A 57 -21.66 -11.55 27.77
CA SER A 57 -21.02 -12.38 26.74
C SER A 57 -21.74 -12.20 25.40
N ASP A 58 -21.34 -11.20 24.61
CA ASP A 58 -21.56 -11.18 23.15
C ASP A 58 -20.68 -10.15 22.40
N ASP A 59 -19.52 -9.78 22.95
CA ASP A 59 -18.61 -8.88 22.23
C ASP A 59 -17.87 -9.67 21.16
N ALA A 60 -18.29 -9.50 19.90
CA ALA A 60 -17.51 -9.87 18.74
C ALA A 60 -16.05 -9.39 18.95
N PRO A 61 -15.03 -10.19 18.61
CA PRO A 61 -13.64 -9.84 18.91
C PRO A 61 -13.26 -8.53 18.19
N HIS A 62 -13.30 -7.41 18.91
CA HIS A 62 -12.89 -6.11 18.41
C HIS A 62 -11.37 -5.97 18.43
N LEU A 63 -10.79 -5.51 17.32
CA LEU A 63 -9.36 -5.21 17.24
C LEU A 63 -9.02 -4.04 18.18
N GLN A 64 -7.92 -4.18 18.93
CA GLN A 64 -7.55 -3.15 19.91
C GLN A 64 -6.92 -1.93 19.23
N ARG A 65 -7.41 -0.73 19.57
CA ARG A 65 -6.85 0.56 19.13
C ARG A 65 -5.43 0.76 19.66
N ARG A 66 -4.43 0.67 18.78
CA ARG A 66 -3.00 0.70 19.13
C ARG A 66 -2.13 1.53 18.18
N VAL A 67 -2.68 2.00 17.06
CA VAL A 67 -1.95 2.79 16.06
C VAL A 67 -2.20 4.29 16.32
N GLY A 68 -1.22 4.96 16.89
CA GLY A 68 -1.24 6.43 17.06
C GLY A 68 -0.83 7.18 15.78
N LEU A 69 -0.89 8.51 15.79
CA LEU A 69 -0.58 9.37 14.64
C LEU A 69 0.81 9.11 14.03
N ILE A 70 1.86 9.04 14.86
CA ILE A 70 3.24 8.80 14.38
C ILE A 70 3.34 7.43 13.72
N SER A 71 2.71 6.41 14.29
CA SER A 71 2.70 5.06 13.69
C SER A 71 1.85 5.03 12.41
N GLY A 72 0.76 5.81 12.33
CA GLY A 72 -0.03 5.96 11.11
C GLY A 72 0.75 6.62 9.96
N VAL A 73 1.46 7.72 10.25
CA VAL A 73 2.37 8.36 9.29
C VAL A 73 3.49 7.39 8.89
N ALA A 74 4.09 6.71 9.87
CA ALA A 74 5.16 5.76 9.63
C ALA A 74 4.69 4.51 8.85
N LEU A 75 3.42 4.14 8.94
CA LEU A 75 2.80 3.10 8.14
C LEU A 75 2.61 3.59 6.71
N ILE A 76 2.00 4.77 6.48
CA ILE A 76 1.81 5.35 5.14
C ILE A 76 3.15 5.55 4.41
N VAL A 77 4.08 6.24 5.05
CA VAL A 77 5.44 6.45 4.50
C VAL A 77 6.17 5.11 4.40
N GLY A 78 5.91 4.22 5.36
CA GLY A 78 6.37 2.84 5.48
C GLY A 78 6.04 1.95 4.28
N THR A 79 4.81 2.05 3.80
CA THR A 79 4.29 1.23 2.72
C THR A 79 4.58 1.87 1.36
N MET A 80 4.41 3.19 1.23
CA MET A 80 4.66 3.89 -0.04
C MET A 80 6.13 3.86 -0.44
N ILE A 81 7.04 4.23 0.47
CA ILE A 81 8.48 4.18 0.21
C ILE A 81 8.96 2.72 0.26
N GLY A 82 8.73 1.98 -0.82
CA GLY A 82 9.10 0.57 -0.98
C GLY A 82 10.17 0.35 -2.04
N SER A 83 10.01 -0.71 -2.83
CA SER A 83 10.87 -0.99 -3.99
C SER A 83 10.65 -0.01 -5.14
N GLY A 84 9.46 0.60 -5.20
CA GLY A 84 9.03 1.44 -6.33
C GLY A 84 10.00 2.57 -6.65
N ILE A 85 10.48 3.34 -5.66
CA ILE A 85 11.42 4.46 -5.92
C ILE A 85 12.79 4.02 -6.44
N PHE A 86 13.16 2.76 -6.25
CA PHE A 86 14.44 2.23 -6.70
C PHE A 86 14.38 1.63 -8.12
N VAL A 87 13.19 1.21 -8.55
CA VAL A 87 12.95 0.57 -9.86
C VAL A 87 12.25 1.50 -10.85
N SER A 88 11.27 2.29 -10.40
CA SER A 88 10.45 3.14 -11.26
C SER A 88 11.19 4.28 -11.97
N PRO A 89 12.28 4.89 -11.47
CA PRO A 89 12.96 5.99 -12.17
C PRO A 89 13.39 5.64 -13.60
N ALA A 90 14.01 4.48 -13.80
CA ALA A 90 14.43 4.00 -15.12
C ALA A 90 13.22 3.77 -16.04
N GLY A 91 12.18 3.10 -15.53
CA GLY A 91 10.95 2.84 -16.27
C GLY A 91 10.18 4.12 -16.66
N LEU A 92 10.19 5.15 -15.80
CA LEU A 92 9.59 6.44 -16.09
C LEU A 92 10.35 7.17 -17.19
N LEU A 93 11.68 7.24 -17.09
CA LEU A 93 12.55 7.90 -18.07
C LEU A 93 12.47 7.27 -19.46
N VAL A 94 12.42 5.94 -19.56
CA VAL A 94 12.21 5.22 -20.84
C VAL A 94 10.90 5.64 -21.50
N ARG A 95 9.84 5.84 -20.70
CA ARG A 95 8.49 6.13 -21.20
C ARG A 95 8.28 7.59 -21.53
N THR A 96 8.81 8.50 -20.71
CA THR A 96 8.67 9.94 -20.93
C THR A 96 9.64 10.46 -21.97
N GLY A 97 10.78 9.80 -22.17
CA GLY A 97 11.84 10.18 -23.11
C GLY A 97 12.66 11.39 -22.68
N SER A 98 12.14 12.19 -21.74
CA SER A 98 12.81 13.37 -21.19
C SER A 98 12.76 13.40 -19.66
N VAL A 99 13.77 14.05 -19.09
CA VAL A 99 13.96 14.25 -17.65
C VAL A 99 12.86 15.14 -17.06
N GLY A 100 12.54 16.25 -17.75
CA GLY A 100 11.56 17.23 -17.32
C GLY A 100 10.16 16.64 -17.24
N LEU A 101 9.75 15.87 -18.26
CA LEU A 101 8.45 15.19 -18.23
C LEU A 101 8.42 14.10 -17.15
N SER A 102 9.51 13.37 -16.92
CA SER A 102 9.61 12.38 -15.82
C SER A 102 9.35 13.02 -14.45
N LEU A 103 9.97 14.16 -14.16
CA LEU A 103 9.77 14.89 -12.90
C LEU A 103 8.34 15.42 -12.74
N ILE A 104 7.72 15.90 -13.83
CA ILE A 104 6.31 16.31 -13.82
C ILE A 104 5.40 15.12 -13.49
N VAL A 105 5.63 13.95 -14.11
CA VAL A 105 4.84 12.74 -13.85
C VAL A 105 5.00 12.28 -12.40
N TRP A 106 6.19 12.39 -11.80
CA TRP A 106 6.40 12.09 -10.36
C TRP A 106 5.53 12.96 -9.45
N ILE A 107 5.48 14.27 -9.68
CA ILE A 107 4.65 15.19 -8.91
C ILE A 107 3.17 14.91 -9.17
N ALA A 108 2.78 14.73 -10.43
CA ALA A 108 1.40 14.46 -10.80
C ALA A 108 0.87 13.17 -10.15
N CYS A 109 1.68 12.09 -10.11
CA CYS A 109 1.33 10.86 -9.41
C CYS A 109 1.13 11.08 -7.90
N GLY A 110 1.97 11.93 -7.27
CA GLY A 110 1.82 12.28 -5.85
C GLY A 110 0.55 13.06 -5.56
N VAL A 111 0.21 14.04 -6.42
CA VAL A 111 -1.06 14.80 -6.32
C VAL A 111 -2.26 13.89 -6.50
N LEU A 112 -2.25 13.01 -7.51
CA LEU A 112 -3.32 12.04 -7.74
C LEU A 112 -3.50 11.10 -6.54
N SER A 113 -2.39 10.62 -5.96
CA SER A 113 -2.42 9.76 -4.77
C SER A 113 -2.96 10.49 -3.55
N LEU A 114 -2.63 11.77 -3.37
CA LEU A 114 -3.16 12.59 -2.29
C LEU A 114 -4.68 12.80 -2.42
N LEU A 115 -5.14 13.16 -3.62
CA LEU A 115 -6.58 13.35 -3.87
C LEU A 115 -7.36 12.04 -3.66
N GLY A 116 -6.85 10.92 -4.16
CA GLY A 116 -7.44 9.60 -3.94
C GLY A 116 -7.47 9.23 -2.45
N ALA A 117 -6.38 9.45 -1.73
CA ALA A 117 -6.30 9.17 -0.31
C ALA A 117 -7.22 10.06 0.54
N LEU A 118 -7.43 11.33 0.17
CA LEU A 118 -8.38 12.20 0.86
C LEU A 118 -9.84 11.75 0.67
N ALA A 119 -10.22 11.35 -0.54
CA ALA A 119 -11.53 10.75 -0.78
C ALA A 119 -11.72 9.45 0.03
N TYR A 120 -10.66 8.65 0.14
CA TYR A 120 -10.66 7.45 0.98
C TYR A 120 -10.69 7.79 2.47
N ALA A 121 -10.07 8.88 2.91
CA ALA A 121 -10.10 9.30 4.29
C ALA A 121 -11.53 9.62 4.73
N GLU A 122 -12.31 10.30 3.88
CA GLU A 122 -13.72 10.57 4.13
C GLU A 122 -14.50 9.26 4.32
N LEU A 123 -14.36 8.31 3.39
CA LEU A 123 -14.98 6.99 3.50
C LEU A 123 -14.55 6.23 4.76
N GLY A 124 -13.27 6.25 5.13
CA GLY A 124 -12.74 5.61 6.34
C GLY A 124 -13.17 6.29 7.64
N THR A 125 -13.51 7.58 7.60
CA THR A 125 -14.12 8.26 8.74
C THR A 125 -15.63 8.05 8.84
N MET A 126 -16.30 7.76 7.73
CA MET A 126 -17.73 7.45 7.68
C MET A 126 -18.00 6.01 8.10
N ASN A 127 -17.29 5.04 7.51
CA ASN A 127 -17.30 3.64 7.91
C ASN A 127 -15.96 3.27 8.54
N THR A 128 -15.96 3.12 9.87
CA THR A 128 -14.76 2.80 10.66
C THR A 128 -14.46 1.30 10.75
N SER A 129 -15.22 0.46 10.03
CA SER A 129 -15.01 -0.99 9.99
C SER A 129 -13.72 -1.36 9.27
N SER A 130 -13.13 -2.51 9.66
CA SER A 130 -11.95 -3.06 9.01
C SER A 130 -12.31 -3.65 7.64
N GLY A 131 -11.36 -3.63 6.70
CA GLY A 131 -11.54 -4.14 5.33
C GLY A 131 -11.51 -3.09 4.23
N ALA A 132 -11.51 -1.79 4.59
CA ALA A 132 -11.37 -0.66 3.67
C ALA A 132 -12.33 -0.74 2.47
N GLU A 133 -11.84 -0.87 1.24
CA GLU A 133 -12.65 -0.87 0.01
C GLU A 133 -13.72 -1.96 0.02
N TYR A 134 -13.45 -3.10 0.66
CA TYR A 134 -14.45 -4.16 0.80
C TYR A 134 -15.69 -3.66 1.55
N ALA A 135 -15.49 -2.97 2.67
CA ALA A 135 -16.57 -2.42 3.48
C ALA A 135 -17.28 -1.27 2.74
N TYR A 136 -16.53 -0.41 2.04
CA TYR A 136 -17.13 0.69 1.28
C TYR A 136 -17.99 0.19 0.12
N LEU A 137 -17.54 -0.86 -0.58
CA LEU A 137 -18.29 -1.46 -1.68
C LEU A 137 -19.51 -2.24 -1.16
N MET A 138 -19.40 -2.85 0.02
CA MET A 138 -20.54 -3.51 0.67
C MET A 138 -21.66 -2.49 0.95
N ASP A 139 -21.32 -1.36 1.56
CA ASP A 139 -22.30 -0.32 1.92
C ASP A 139 -22.91 0.37 0.68
N ALA A 140 -22.10 0.65 -0.34
CA ALA A 140 -22.54 1.44 -1.49
C ALA A 140 -23.21 0.62 -2.60
N PHE A 141 -22.73 -0.59 -2.87
CA PHE A 141 -23.14 -1.40 -4.04
C PHE A 141 -23.62 -2.80 -3.66
N GLY A 142 -23.58 -3.17 -2.38
CA GLY A 142 -24.04 -4.46 -1.88
C GLY A 142 -23.06 -5.63 -2.05
N PRO A 143 -23.51 -6.85 -1.71
CA PRO A 143 -22.64 -7.99 -1.48
C PRO A 143 -21.93 -8.52 -2.73
N ALA A 144 -22.58 -8.48 -3.90
CA ALA A 144 -22.00 -9.01 -5.13
C ALA A 144 -20.72 -8.26 -5.55
N THR A 145 -20.73 -6.93 -5.47
CA THR A 145 -19.58 -6.09 -5.81
C THR A 145 -18.47 -6.24 -4.77
N ALA A 146 -18.82 -6.29 -3.49
CA ALA A 146 -17.88 -6.54 -2.40
C ALA A 146 -17.20 -7.91 -2.53
N TYR A 147 -17.94 -8.96 -2.90
CA TYR A 147 -17.40 -10.29 -3.17
C TYR A 147 -16.39 -10.29 -4.33
N LEU A 148 -16.73 -9.68 -5.47
CA LEU A 148 -15.82 -9.58 -6.63
C LEU A 148 -14.53 -8.85 -6.29
N PHE A 149 -14.62 -7.78 -5.50
CA PHE A 149 -13.45 -7.07 -5.00
C PHE A 149 -12.61 -7.94 -4.07
N SER A 150 -13.23 -8.64 -3.12
CA SER A 150 -12.52 -9.51 -2.18
C SER A 150 -11.79 -10.64 -2.90
N TRP A 151 -12.46 -11.29 -3.86
CA TRP A 151 -11.88 -12.33 -4.70
C TRP A 151 -10.67 -11.84 -5.47
N THR A 152 -10.82 -10.74 -6.21
CA THR A 152 -9.75 -10.17 -7.03
C THR A 152 -8.59 -9.66 -6.18
N SER A 153 -8.88 -9.04 -5.05
CA SER A 153 -7.87 -8.48 -4.16
C SER A 153 -7.06 -9.54 -3.46
N THR A 154 -7.72 -10.59 -2.98
CA THR A 154 -7.10 -11.65 -2.19
C THR A 154 -6.31 -12.63 -3.05
N LEU A 155 -6.74 -12.92 -4.29
CA LEU A 155 -6.04 -13.87 -5.18
C LEU A 155 -5.04 -13.20 -6.12
N VAL A 156 -5.33 -11.98 -6.60
CA VAL A 156 -4.54 -11.33 -7.65
C VAL A 156 -3.72 -10.18 -7.09
N LEU A 157 -4.37 -9.17 -6.49
CA LEU A 157 -3.71 -7.90 -6.17
C LEU A 157 -2.69 -8.05 -5.03
N LYS A 158 -3.13 -8.43 -3.82
CA LYS A 158 -2.25 -8.50 -2.63
C LYS A 158 -1.10 -9.50 -2.81
N PRO A 159 -1.32 -10.73 -3.35
CA PRO A 159 -0.23 -11.67 -3.55
C PRO A 159 0.76 -11.21 -4.63
N SER A 160 0.30 -10.53 -5.69
CA SER A 160 1.19 -9.99 -6.73
C SER A 160 2.02 -8.81 -6.22
N GLN A 161 1.42 -7.90 -5.44
CA GLN A 161 2.14 -6.81 -4.77
C GLN A 161 3.27 -7.35 -3.89
N MET A 162 2.97 -8.37 -3.08
CA MET A 162 3.96 -9.05 -2.25
C MET A 162 5.12 -9.64 -3.04
N ALA A 163 4.80 -10.39 -4.10
CA ALA A 163 5.80 -11.04 -4.91
C ALA A 163 6.77 -10.02 -5.52
N ILE A 164 6.26 -8.90 -6.06
CA ILE A 164 7.11 -7.87 -6.67
C ILE A 164 8.04 -7.25 -5.61
N ILE A 165 7.51 -6.85 -4.44
CA ILE A 165 8.31 -6.19 -3.40
C ILE A 165 9.40 -7.13 -2.87
N VAL A 166 9.06 -8.40 -2.60
CA VAL A 166 10.01 -9.35 -2.01
C VAL A 166 11.02 -9.87 -3.03
N LEU A 167 10.67 -9.96 -4.32
CA LEU A 167 11.63 -10.22 -5.38
C LEU A 167 12.63 -9.07 -5.53
N SER A 168 12.16 -7.81 -5.50
CA SER A 168 13.05 -6.65 -5.47
C SER A 168 13.97 -6.68 -4.25
N PHE A 169 13.44 -6.97 -3.05
CA PHE A 169 14.26 -7.16 -1.84
C PHE A 169 15.39 -8.17 -2.09
N ALA A 170 15.05 -9.34 -2.63
CA ALA A 170 16.02 -10.41 -2.85
C ALA A 170 17.06 -10.05 -3.92
N GLN A 171 16.68 -9.35 -4.98
CA GLN A 171 17.62 -8.87 -6.00
C GLN A 171 18.66 -7.93 -5.39
N TYR A 172 18.23 -6.90 -4.65
CA TYR A 172 19.16 -5.97 -4.00
C TYR A 172 19.98 -6.63 -2.88
N ALA A 173 19.40 -7.57 -2.14
CA ALA A 173 20.11 -8.30 -1.09
C ALA A 173 21.22 -9.18 -1.67
N VAL A 174 20.94 -9.94 -2.73
CA VAL A 174 21.94 -10.82 -3.36
C VAL A 174 23.01 -9.98 -4.05
N GLN A 175 22.63 -8.92 -4.77
CA GLN A 175 23.57 -8.03 -5.46
C GLN A 175 24.57 -7.37 -4.52
N ALA A 176 24.18 -7.11 -3.27
CA ALA A 176 25.08 -6.60 -2.24
C ALA A 176 26.28 -7.53 -1.96
N PHE A 177 26.10 -8.85 -2.14
CA PHE A 177 27.13 -9.86 -1.89
C PHE A 177 27.77 -10.40 -3.18
N SER A 178 27.08 -10.37 -4.32
CA SER A 178 27.57 -10.91 -5.59
C SER A 178 28.38 -9.92 -6.43
N GLY A 179 28.53 -8.67 -5.99
CA GLY A 179 29.36 -7.67 -6.66
C GLY A 179 28.86 -7.32 -8.06
N THR A 180 29.68 -7.54 -9.10
CA THR A 180 29.38 -7.18 -10.51
C THR A 180 28.71 -8.29 -11.32
N CYS A 181 28.50 -9.48 -10.75
CA CYS A 181 27.86 -10.58 -11.47
C CYS A 181 26.34 -10.56 -11.26
N ASP A 182 25.60 -10.90 -12.32
CA ASP A 182 24.15 -11.05 -12.25
C ASP A 182 23.77 -12.10 -11.18
N PRO A 183 22.85 -11.77 -10.26
CA PRO A 183 22.50 -12.65 -9.17
C PRO A 183 21.80 -13.91 -9.71
N PRO A 184 22.23 -15.12 -9.32
CA PRO A 184 21.66 -16.36 -9.84
C PRO A 184 20.15 -16.43 -9.51
N PRO A 185 19.27 -16.67 -10.51
CA PRO A 185 17.82 -16.58 -10.31
C PRO A 185 17.27 -17.48 -9.20
N HIS A 186 17.86 -18.65 -9.00
CA HIS A 186 17.47 -19.58 -7.94
C HIS A 186 17.75 -19.01 -6.54
N LEU A 187 18.89 -18.35 -6.35
CA LEU A 187 19.24 -17.74 -5.07
C LEU A 187 18.31 -16.57 -4.73
N VAL A 188 18.00 -15.72 -5.72
CA VAL A 188 17.02 -14.63 -5.56
C VAL A 188 15.66 -15.19 -5.13
N LYS A 189 15.17 -16.26 -5.77
CA LYS A 189 13.91 -16.91 -5.38
C LYS A 189 13.97 -17.47 -3.94
N MET A 190 15.06 -18.13 -3.54
CA MET A 190 15.19 -18.68 -2.18
C MET A 190 15.24 -17.59 -1.10
N VAL A 191 15.99 -16.50 -1.35
CA VAL A 191 16.04 -15.35 -0.44
C VAL A 191 14.69 -14.67 -0.33
N ALA A 192 13.95 -14.54 -1.43
CA ALA A 192 12.60 -14.01 -1.44
C ALA A 192 11.64 -14.84 -0.58
N ILE A 193 11.63 -16.16 -0.77
CA ILE A 193 10.78 -17.09 0.02
C ILE A 193 11.12 -17.00 1.51
N PHE A 194 12.42 -16.98 1.84
CA PHE A 194 12.87 -16.85 3.22
C PHE A 194 12.41 -15.53 3.84
N ALA A 195 12.55 -14.41 3.13
CA ALA A 195 12.09 -13.11 3.61
C ALA A 195 10.57 -13.07 3.82
N THR A 196 9.78 -13.63 2.91
CA THR A 196 8.32 -13.76 3.07
C THR A 196 7.98 -14.57 4.32
N ALA A 197 8.64 -15.71 4.54
CA ALA A 197 8.40 -16.56 5.72
C ALA A 197 8.71 -15.83 7.03
N VAL A 198 9.80 -15.04 7.07
CA VAL A 198 10.17 -14.23 8.25
C VAL A 198 9.14 -13.14 8.51
N ILE A 199 8.71 -12.40 7.47
CA ILE A 199 7.68 -11.35 7.60
C ILE A 199 6.36 -11.96 8.07
N LEU A 200 5.97 -13.10 7.52
CA LEU A 200 4.78 -13.83 7.93
C LEU A 200 4.86 -14.24 9.41
N PHE A 201 5.98 -14.83 9.82
CA PHE A 201 6.20 -15.22 11.21
C PHE A 201 6.07 -14.02 12.17
N ILE A 202 6.70 -12.90 11.84
CA ILE A 202 6.62 -11.65 12.62
C ILE A 202 5.17 -11.18 12.77
N ASN A 203 4.42 -11.12 11.67
CA ASN A 203 3.04 -10.65 11.66
C ASN A 203 2.09 -11.61 12.40
N CYS A 204 2.31 -12.93 12.31
CA CYS A 204 1.54 -13.91 13.07
C CYS A 204 1.89 -13.89 14.57
N TYR A 205 3.14 -13.56 14.94
CA TYR A 205 3.61 -13.61 16.32
C TYR A 205 3.10 -12.43 17.16
N SER A 206 3.21 -11.19 16.67
CA SER A 206 2.75 -10.03 17.43
C SER A 206 2.55 -8.79 16.56
N VAL A 207 1.35 -8.20 16.64
CA VAL A 207 1.04 -6.88 16.05
C VAL A 207 1.99 -5.79 16.56
N LYS A 208 2.30 -5.78 17.86
CA LYS A 208 3.23 -4.79 18.46
C LYS A 208 4.62 -4.88 17.85
N LEU A 209 5.10 -6.11 17.62
CA LEU A 209 6.41 -6.33 17.01
C LEU A 209 6.38 -5.92 15.54
N ALA A 210 5.34 -6.28 14.79
CA ALA A 210 5.18 -5.86 13.40
C ALA A 210 5.16 -4.33 13.22
N THR A 211 4.40 -3.60 14.07
CA THR A 211 4.38 -2.12 14.06
C THR A 211 5.70 -1.50 14.53
N GLY A 212 6.36 -2.08 15.54
CA GLY A 212 7.66 -1.62 16.00
C GLY A 212 8.75 -1.76 14.93
N VAL A 213 8.79 -2.92 14.27
CA VAL A 213 9.67 -3.20 13.12
C VAL A 213 9.37 -2.24 11.96
N GLN A 214 8.09 -1.98 11.67
CA GLN A 214 7.68 -0.99 10.67
C GLN A 214 8.25 0.40 10.97
N ASN A 215 8.07 0.89 12.20
CA ASN A 215 8.53 2.22 12.60
C ASN A 215 10.06 2.34 12.52
N ALA A 216 10.79 1.31 12.96
CA ALA A 216 12.24 1.28 12.90
C ALA A 216 12.76 1.31 11.45
N PHE A 217 12.19 0.47 10.57
CA PHE A 217 12.58 0.48 9.16
C PHE A 217 12.15 1.74 8.42
N THR A 218 11.02 2.35 8.80
CA THR A 218 10.62 3.66 8.26
C THR A 218 11.58 4.77 8.66
N ALA A 219 12.07 4.78 9.90
CA ALA A 219 13.10 5.74 10.31
C ALA A 219 14.41 5.52 9.54
N ALA A 220 14.85 4.26 9.43
CA ALA A 220 16.08 3.90 8.72
C ALA A 220 16.05 4.31 7.24
N LYS A 221 14.95 4.06 6.53
CA LYS A 221 14.84 4.43 5.11
C LYS A 221 14.73 5.93 4.88
N LEU A 222 14.07 6.68 5.78
CA LEU A 222 14.05 8.15 5.70
C LEU A 222 15.46 8.72 5.88
N ALA A 223 16.26 8.16 6.79
CA ALA A 223 17.67 8.52 6.93
C ALA A 223 18.48 8.21 5.65
N ALA A 224 18.26 7.05 5.02
CA ALA A 224 18.92 6.71 3.77
C ALA A 224 18.55 7.66 2.62
N ILE A 225 17.27 8.03 2.51
CA ILE A 225 16.80 9.01 1.52
C ILE A 225 17.43 10.37 1.77
N LEU A 226 17.53 10.80 3.02
CA LEU A 226 18.23 12.04 3.37
C LEU A 226 19.69 12.02 2.92
N ILE A 227 20.40 10.91 3.07
CA ILE A 227 21.78 10.76 2.57
C ILE A 227 21.84 10.95 1.05
N ILE A 228 20.90 10.36 0.30
CA ILE A 228 20.83 10.54 -1.17
C ILE A 228 20.59 12.00 -1.52
N ILE A 229 19.61 12.65 -0.88
CA ILE A 229 19.25 14.05 -1.15
C ILE A 229 20.42 14.98 -0.83
N ILE A 230 21.10 14.79 0.31
CA ILE A 230 22.26 15.59 0.71
C ILE A 230 23.43 15.38 -0.26
N GLY A 231 23.71 14.12 -0.64
CA GLY A 231 24.75 13.80 -1.62
C GLY A 231 24.48 14.41 -3.00
N GLY A 232 23.23 14.38 -3.44
CA GLY A 232 22.78 15.02 -4.68
C GLY A 232 22.88 16.54 -4.62
N ALA A 233 22.51 17.15 -3.50
CA ALA A 233 22.62 18.59 -3.27
C ALA A 233 24.09 19.06 -3.23
N TYR A 234 24.99 18.28 -2.64
CA TYR A 234 26.43 18.55 -2.67
C TYR A 234 26.97 18.55 -4.11
N LYS A 235 26.62 17.54 -4.91
CA LYS A 235 27.01 17.47 -6.34
C LYS A 235 26.39 18.57 -7.19
N PHE A 236 25.17 18.98 -6.85
CA PHE A 236 24.52 20.14 -7.46
C PHE A 236 25.29 21.43 -7.17
N ALA A 237 25.73 21.63 -5.91
CA ALA A 237 26.51 22.80 -5.50
C ALA A 237 27.91 22.85 -6.13
N GLU A 238 28.52 21.71 -6.45
CA GLU A 238 29.75 21.63 -7.26
C GLU A 238 29.57 22.06 -8.73
N GLY A 239 28.33 22.29 -9.18
CA GLY A 239 28.02 22.74 -10.55
C GLY A 239 27.76 21.60 -11.55
N ASN A 240 27.51 20.36 -11.09
CA ASN A 240 27.17 19.23 -11.97
C ASN A 240 25.70 19.28 -12.44
N THR A 241 25.33 20.34 -13.16
CA THR A 241 23.98 20.55 -13.69
C THR A 241 23.83 20.19 -15.17
N LYS A 242 24.88 19.64 -15.78
CA LYS A 242 24.94 19.33 -17.22
C LYS A 242 23.78 18.44 -17.69
N HIS A 243 23.37 17.47 -16.88
CA HIS A 243 22.27 16.55 -17.20
C HIS A 243 20.88 17.18 -17.01
N LEU A 244 20.78 18.32 -16.32
CA LEU A 244 19.53 19.08 -16.13
C LEU A 244 19.39 20.27 -17.09
N ALA A 245 20.42 20.59 -17.88
CA ALA A 245 20.45 21.79 -18.71
C ALA A 245 19.39 21.79 -19.84
N ASN A 246 19.08 20.62 -20.41
CA ASN A 246 18.05 20.45 -21.45
C ASN A 246 16.99 19.43 -21.02
N PRO A 247 16.13 19.75 -20.03
CA PRO A 247 15.31 18.76 -19.36
C PRO A 247 14.22 18.18 -20.27
N PHE A 248 13.78 18.91 -21.30
CA PHE A 248 12.70 18.49 -22.20
C PHE A 248 13.17 17.91 -23.55
N MET A 249 14.49 17.72 -23.72
CA MET A 249 15.01 17.08 -24.92
C MET A 249 14.54 15.62 -24.99
N GLY A 250 14.05 15.17 -26.15
CA GLY A 250 13.57 13.79 -26.35
C GLY A 250 12.19 13.48 -25.78
N THR A 251 11.40 14.51 -25.42
CA THR A 251 10.06 14.32 -24.83
C THR A 251 9.15 13.54 -25.79
N THR A 252 8.50 12.50 -25.28
CA THR A 252 7.48 11.75 -26.04
C THR A 252 6.21 12.59 -26.22
N ASN A 253 5.62 12.51 -27.42
CA ASN A 253 4.31 13.10 -27.71
C ASN A 253 3.17 12.05 -27.70
N SER A 254 3.49 10.79 -27.43
CA SER A 254 2.52 9.71 -27.43
C SER A 254 1.75 9.66 -26.11
N LEU A 255 0.43 9.82 -26.19
CA LEU A 255 -0.45 9.70 -25.04
C LEU A 255 -0.36 8.32 -24.37
N GLY A 256 -0.15 7.25 -25.15
CA GLY A 256 0.04 5.89 -24.62
C GLY A 256 1.33 5.73 -23.80
N SER A 257 2.41 6.39 -24.23
CA SER A 257 3.67 6.42 -23.48
C SER A 257 3.52 7.19 -22.17
N ILE A 258 2.79 8.30 -22.19
CA ILE A 258 2.48 9.08 -20.98
C ILE A 258 1.61 8.26 -20.02
N ALA A 259 0.56 7.59 -20.51
CA ALA A 259 -0.31 6.74 -19.70
C ALA A 259 0.47 5.60 -19.02
N THR A 260 1.35 4.91 -19.76
CA THR A 260 2.21 3.86 -19.20
C THR A 260 3.28 4.40 -18.24
N ALA A 261 3.71 5.66 -18.40
CA ALA A 261 4.53 6.35 -17.41
C ALA A 261 3.75 6.53 -16.10
N PHE A 262 2.50 7.00 -16.15
CA PHE A 262 1.65 7.10 -14.96
C PHE A 262 1.46 5.75 -14.25
N TYR A 263 1.28 4.64 -14.96
CA TYR A 263 1.26 3.30 -14.33
C TYR A 263 2.54 2.99 -13.54
N THR A 264 3.70 3.32 -14.11
CA THR A 264 5.01 3.08 -13.49
C THR A 264 5.25 4.01 -12.29
N GLY A 265 4.77 5.26 -12.38
CA GLY A 265 4.84 6.25 -11.31
C GLY A 265 3.89 5.92 -10.15
N LEU A 266 2.63 5.60 -10.44
CA LEU A 266 1.63 5.21 -9.44
C LEU A 266 2.00 3.93 -8.70
N TRP A 267 2.70 2.98 -9.35
CA TRP A 267 3.30 1.83 -8.66
C TRP A 267 4.24 2.26 -7.52
N ALA A 268 5.02 3.32 -7.70
CA ALA A 268 5.91 3.80 -6.64
C ALA A 268 5.18 4.51 -5.49
N TYR A 269 3.94 4.95 -5.71
CA TYR A 269 3.07 5.51 -4.67
C TYR A 269 2.11 4.46 -4.08
N ASP A 270 2.19 3.20 -4.48
CA ASP A 270 1.30 2.15 -3.97
C ASP A 270 1.34 2.03 -2.43
N GLY A 271 0.18 1.80 -1.82
CA GLY A 271 0.03 1.70 -0.37
C GLY A 271 -0.43 2.97 0.35
N TRP A 272 -0.84 4.02 -0.38
CA TRP A 272 -1.51 5.20 0.20
C TRP A 272 -2.85 4.86 0.88
N ASN A 273 -3.53 3.80 0.43
CA ASN A 273 -4.80 3.28 0.98
C ASN A 273 -4.63 2.31 2.16
N ASN A 274 -3.40 1.86 2.46
CA ASN A 274 -3.19 0.81 3.47
C ASN A 274 -3.63 1.25 4.89
N LEU A 275 -3.61 2.54 5.20
CA LEU A 275 -4.05 3.04 6.50
C LEU A 275 -5.55 2.85 6.73
N ASN A 276 -6.37 2.84 5.67
CA ASN A 276 -7.81 2.60 5.77
C ASN A 276 -8.16 1.17 6.20
N TYR A 277 -7.30 0.19 5.90
CA TYR A 277 -7.53 -1.20 6.31
C TYR A 277 -7.41 -1.40 7.82
N VAL A 278 -6.69 -0.50 8.50
CA VAL A 278 -6.37 -0.57 9.92
C VAL A 278 -7.15 0.47 10.73
N THR A 279 -8.22 1.04 10.17
CA THR A 279 -9.00 2.13 10.80
C THR A 279 -9.52 1.76 12.19
N GLU A 280 -9.97 0.52 12.40
CA GLU A 280 -10.41 0.01 13.72
C GLU A 280 -9.31 0.04 14.79
N GLU A 281 -8.04 -0.01 14.37
CA GLU A 281 -6.88 -0.01 15.25
C GLU A 281 -6.28 1.38 15.46
N ILE A 282 -6.77 2.40 14.75
CA ILE A 282 -6.28 3.78 14.87
C ILE A 282 -6.90 4.44 16.11
N VAL A 283 -6.06 5.08 16.91
CA VAL A 283 -6.53 5.95 17.99
C VAL A 283 -7.14 7.20 17.37
N ASN A 284 -8.42 7.51 17.65
CA ASN A 284 -9.15 8.67 17.10
C ASN A 284 -9.08 8.78 15.56
N PRO A 285 -9.69 7.83 14.82
CA PRO A 285 -9.58 7.74 13.37
C PRO A 285 -10.06 9.01 12.64
N SER A 286 -11.12 9.67 13.13
CA SER A 286 -11.65 10.92 12.56
C SER A 286 -10.63 12.06 12.46
N VAL A 287 -9.61 12.06 13.31
CA VAL A 287 -8.57 13.10 13.34
C VAL A 287 -7.24 12.57 12.82
N ASN A 288 -6.84 11.38 13.25
CA ASN A 288 -5.50 10.86 12.97
C ASN A 288 -5.36 10.27 11.56
N LEU A 289 -6.44 9.70 10.97
CA LEU A 289 -6.43 9.21 9.60
C LEU A 289 -6.15 10.33 8.57
N PRO A 290 -6.93 11.43 8.53
CA PRO A 290 -6.68 12.51 7.56
C PRO A 290 -5.36 13.23 7.81
N ARG A 291 -4.97 13.44 9.08
CA ARG A 291 -3.67 14.04 9.42
C ARG A 291 -2.50 13.19 8.94
N ALA A 292 -2.57 11.87 9.11
CA ALA A 292 -1.52 10.98 8.65
C ALA A 292 -1.34 11.02 7.12
N ILE A 293 -2.45 11.13 6.37
CA ILE A 293 -2.46 11.22 4.90
C ILE A 293 -1.86 12.56 4.42
N ILE A 294 -2.33 13.68 4.99
CA ILE A 294 -1.87 15.03 4.62
C ILE A 294 -0.39 15.25 4.95
N ILE A 295 0.15 14.58 5.98
CA ILE A 295 1.58 14.64 6.31
C ILE A 295 2.37 13.65 5.45
N GLY A 296 1.90 12.41 5.35
CA GLY A 296 2.65 11.29 4.76
C GLY A 296 2.82 11.39 3.25
N ILE A 297 1.74 11.63 2.50
CA ILE A 297 1.81 11.60 1.02
C ILE A 297 2.64 12.76 0.45
N PRO A 298 2.47 14.03 0.90
CA PRO A 298 3.33 15.11 0.44
C PRO A 298 4.80 14.90 0.81
N LEU A 299 5.08 14.36 2.00
CA LEU A 299 6.45 14.01 2.40
C LEU A 299 7.09 13.03 1.41
N VAL A 300 6.38 11.94 1.06
CA VAL A 300 6.86 10.95 0.08
C VAL A 300 7.05 11.58 -1.30
N THR A 301 6.11 12.42 -1.73
CA THR A 301 6.18 13.12 -3.02
C THR A 301 7.43 14.00 -3.11
N MET A 302 7.71 14.77 -2.07
CA MET A 302 8.90 15.61 -1.99
C MET A 302 10.19 14.77 -1.97
N CYS A 303 10.21 13.68 -1.19
CA CYS A 303 11.34 12.75 -1.18
C CYS A 303 11.59 12.17 -2.58
N TYR A 304 10.56 11.70 -3.28
CA TYR A 304 10.71 11.12 -4.62
C TYR A 304 11.19 12.14 -5.64
N PHE A 305 10.66 13.36 -5.60
CA PHE A 305 11.12 14.44 -6.46
C PHE A 305 12.62 14.73 -6.25
N PHE A 306 13.06 14.91 -5.00
CA PHE A 306 14.46 15.23 -4.71
C PHE A 306 15.42 14.06 -4.95
N ILE A 307 14.99 12.81 -4.73
CA ILE A 307 15.78 11.62 -5.08
C ILE A 307 16.05 11.58 -6.60
N ASN A 308 15.01 11.80 -7.42
CA ASN A 308 15.18 11.78 -8.88
C ASN A 308 16.11 12.90 -9.36
N ILE A 309 15.99 14.10 -8.79
CA ILE A 309 16.96 15.19 -9.05
C ILE A 309 18.37 14.76 -8.65
N SER A 310 18.53 14.16 -7.47
CA SER A 310 19.83 13.71 -6.94
C SER A 310 20.48 12.66 -7.83
N TYR A 311 19.72 11.70 -8.37
CA TYR A 311 20.27 10.76 -9.34
C TYR A 311 20.80 11.48 -10.57
N LEU A 312 20.06 12.44 -11.11
CA LEU A 312 20.44 13.17 -12.32
C LEU A 312 21.64 14.12 -12.15
N THR A 313 22.03 14.48 -10.92
CA THR A 313 23.28 15.25 -10.70
C THR A 313 24.54 14.37 -10.76
N VAL A 314 24.37 13.05 -10.72
CA VAL A 314 25.48 12.07 -10.63
C VAL A 314 25.57 11.17 -11.84
N MET A 315 24.44 10.86 -12.49
CA MET A 315 24.36 9.97 -13.65
C MET A 315 23.56 10.62 -14.77
N SER A 316 23.90 10.24 -16.00
CA SER A 316 23.14 10.66 -17.18
C SER A 316 21.82 9.91 -17.28
N ALA A 317 20.86 10.44 -18.05
CA ALA A 317 19.59 9.76 -18.29
C ALA A 317 19.77 8.36 -18.92
N ALA A 318 20.74 8.20 -19.84
CA ALA A 318 21.03 6.91 -20.46
C ALA A 318 21.58 5.90 -19.44
N GLU A 319 22.51 6.35 -18.60
CA GLU A 319 23.09 5.49 -17.56
C GLU A 319 22.05 5.07 -16.51
N LEU A 320 21.13 5.97 -16.15
CA LEU A 320 20.04 5.66 -15.23
C LEU A 320 19.10 4.59 -15.79
N ILE A 321 18.89 4.56 -17.10
CA ILE A 321 18.09 3.55 -17.80
C ILE A 321 18.80 2.19 -17.86
N GLU A 322 20.12 2.19 -18.06
CA GLU A 322 20.91 0.96 -18.14
C GLU A 322 21.19 0.33 -16.77
N SER A 323 21.11 1.12 -15.69
CA SER A 323 21.37 0.64 -14.34
C SER A 323 20.22 -0.21 -13.81
N GLU A 324 20.47 -1.49 -13.57
CA GLU A 324 19.51 -2.37 -12.85
C GLU A 324 19.27 -1.90 -11.40
N ALA A 325 20.27 -1.25 -10.80
CA ALA A 325 20.26 -0.81 -9.41
C ALA A 325 20.70 0.65 -9.28
N VAL A 326 19.79 1.56 -9.63
CA VAL A 326 20.02 3.02 -9.66
C VAL A 326 20.62 3.54 -8.35
N ALA A 327 20.06 3.13 -7.21
CA ALA A 327 20.52 3.58 -5.88
C ALA A 327 21.92 3.08 -5.52
N VAL A 328 22.29 1.87 -5.93
CA VAL A 328 23.62 1.29 -5.68
C VAL A 328 24.66 2.00 -6.55
N THR A 329 24.32 2.27 -7.80
CA THR A 329 25.17 3.02 -8.74
C THR A 329 25.46 4.43 -8.24
N PHE A 330 24.43 5.11 -7.71
CA PHE A 330 24.60 6.40 -7.03
C PHE A 330 25.54 6.31 -5.82
N GLY A 331 25.34 5.30 -4.96
CA GLY A 331 26.18 5.05 -3.78
C GLY A 331 27.65 4.85 -4.11
N ASN A 332 27.94 4.05 -5.13
CA ASN A 332 29.31 3.79 -5.59
C ASN A 332 30.04 5.06 -6.03
N ARG A 333 29.33 6.05 -6.59
CA ARG A 333 29.92 7.30 -7.09
C ARG A 333 30.12 8.37 -6.02
N ILE A 334 29.25 8.43 -5.01
CA ILE A 334 29.34 9.47 -3.95
C ILE A 334 29.97 8.94 -2.67
N LEU A 335 29.52 7.79 -2.20
CA LEU A 335 29.83 7.31 -0.85
C LEU A 335 31.12 6.49 -0.80
N GLY A 336 31.64 6.04 -1.94
CA GLY A 336 32.90 5.29 -2.04
C GLY A 336 32.92 4.08 -1.09
N VAL A 337 33.72 4.17 -0.02
CA VAL A 337 33.84 3.12 1.01
C VAL A 337 32.52 2.80 1.70
N MET A 338 31.59 3.76 1.78
CA MET A 338 30.27 3.58 2.39
C MET A 338 29.19 3.12 1.40
N ALA A 339 29.55 2.71 0.19
CA ALA A 339 28.58 2.29 -0.84
C ALA A 339 27.72 1.08 -0.42
N TRP A 340 28.21 0.23 0.48
CA TRP A 340 27.46 -0.90 1.05
C TRP A 340 26.20 -0.48 1.85
N LEU A 341 26.14 0.77 2.31
CA LEU A 341 24.95 1.31 2.98
C LEU A 341 23.74 1.41 2.06
N MET A 342 23.96 1.61 0.75
CA MET A 342 22.87 1.75 -0.21
C MET A 342 22.05 0.47 -0.38
N PRO A 343 22.63 -0.68 -0.77
CA PRO A 343 21.86 -1.93 -0.86
C PRO A 343 21.27 -2.35 0.49
N LEU A 344 21.97 -2.11 1.60
CA LEU A 344 21.40 -2.34 2.94
C LEU A 344 20.15 -1.48 3.19
N SER A 345 20.19 -0.21 2.81
CA SER A 345 19.04 0.70 2.97
C SER A 345 17.86 0.29 2.09
N VAL A 346 18.13 -0.11 0.85
CA VAL A 346 17.09 -0.59 -0.09
C VAL A 346 16.44 -1.88 0.43
N THR A 347 17.24 -2.82 0.93
CA THR A 347 16.72 -4.07 1.52
C THR A 347 15.89 -3.82 2.77
N MET A 348 16.32 -2.93 3.67
CA MET A 348 15.47 -2.51 4.81
C MET A 348 14.16 -1.86 4.36
N SER A 349 14.21 -1.01 3.33
CA SER A 349 13.02 -0.30 2.81
C SER A 349 12.01 -1.27 2.19
N THR A 350 12.48 -2.22 1.38
CA THR A 350 11.64 -3.22 0.72
C THR A 350 11.05 -4.22 1.71
N PHE A 351 11.82 -4.64 2.74
CA PHE A 351 11.31 -5.44 3.84
C PHE A 351 10.20 -4.70 4.62
N GLY A 352 10.42 -3.43 4.94
CA GLY A 352 9.43 -2.58 5.62
C GLY A 352 8.15 -2.41 4.80
N ALA A 353 8.25 -2.22 3.48
CA ALA A 353 7.08 -2.13 2.62
C ALA A 353 6.31 -3.46 2.56
N ALA A 354 7.01 -4.59 2.42
CA ALA A 354 6.39 -5.92 2.44
C ALA A 354 5.70 -6.20 3.79
N ASN A 355 6.30 -5.82 4.92
CA ASN A 355 5.67 -5.95 6.23
C ASN A 355 4.34 -5.16 6.32
N GLY A 356 4.33 -3.91 5.89
CA GLY A 356 3.12 -3.08 5.90
C GLY A 356 2.02 -3.58 4.95
N THR A 357 2.40 -4.10 3.78
CA THR A 357 1.42 -4.71 2.85
C THR A 357 0.80 -5.98 3.45
N LEU A 358 1.56 -6.77 4.22
CA LEU A 358 1.07 -8.05 4.76
C LEU A 358 0.10 -7.76 5.90
N PHE A 359 0.45 -6.75 6.69
CA PHE A 359 -0.38 -6.20 7.72
C PHE A 359 -1.77 -5.80 7.18
N ALA A 360 -1.82 -5.07 6.06
CA ALA A 360 -3.10 -4.70 5.44
C ALA A 360 -3.86 -5.92 4.86
N ALA A 361 -3.15 -6.86 4.21
CA ALA A 361 -3.77 -8.01 3.55
C ALA A 361 -4.49 -8.96 4.52
N GLY A 362 -3.94 -9.18 5.73
CA GLY A 362 -4.58 -10.01 6.75
C GLY A 362 -5.95 -9.48 7.19
N ARG A 363 -6.14 -8.16 7.20
CA ARG A 363 -7.38 -7.49 7.62
C ARG A 363 -8.47 -7.53 6.56
N LEU A 364 -8.10 -7.44 5.29
CA LEU A 364 -9.03 -7.68 4.19
C LEU A 364 -9.62 -9.09 4.27
N CYS A 365 -8.77 -10.10 4.48
CA CYS A 365 -9.23 -11.49 4.59
C CYS A 365 -10.14 -11.69 5.81
N PHE A 366 -9.78 -11.08 6.94
CA PHE A 366 -10.59 -11.13 8.17
C PHE A 366 -11.98 -10.49 7.98
N ALA A 367 -12.05 -9.31 7.37
CA ALA A 367 -13.32 -8.61 7.13
C ALA A 367 -14.23 -9.38 6.15
N ALA A 368 -13.69 -9.85 5.03
CA ALA A 368 -14.49 -10.55 4.04
C ALA A 368 -14.94 -11.96 4.47
N SER A 369 -14.21 -12.62 5.36
CA SER A 369 -14.63 -13.91 5.92
C SER A 369 -15.70 -13.78 7.00
N ARG A 370 -15.77 -12.67 7.75
CA ARG A 370 -16.86 -12.40 8.70
C ARG A 370 -18.23 -12.27 8.03
N GLU A 371 -18.24 -11.77 6.79
CA GLU A 371 -19.46 -11.60 5.98
C GLU A 371 -19.80 -12.86 5.14
N GLY A 372 -19.09 -13.98 5.33
CA GLY A 372 -19.33 -15.23 4.60
C GLY A 372 -18.91 -15.22 3.12
N HIS A 373 -18.19 -14.18 2.67
CA HIS A 373 -17.70 -14.06 1.29
C HIS A 373 -16.36 -14.75 1.03
N LEU A 374 -15.64 -15.14 2.08
CA LEU A 374 -14.43 -15.96 2.05
C LEU A 374 -14.58 -17.14 3.00
N LEU A 375 -13.67 -18.11 2.91
CA LEU A 375 -13.64 -19.28 3.81
C LEU A 375 -13.62 -18.84 5.28
N ASP A 376 -14.53 -19.40 6.09
CA ASP A 376 -14.66 -19.08 7.53
C ASP A 376 -13.37 -19.29 8.33
N ILE A 377 -12.49 -20.20 7.90
CA ILE A 377 -11.18 -20.42 8.53
C ILE A 377 -10.33 -19.14 8.51
N LEU A 378 -10.50 -18.26 7.52
CA LEU A 378 -9.74 -17.03 7.37
C LEU A 378 -10.16 -15.92 8.37
N SER A 379 -11.33 -16.05 9.00
CA SER A 379 -11.83 -15.11 10.03
C SER A 379 -11.27 -15.39 11.42
N HIS A 380 -10.60 -16.52 11.62
CA HIS A 380 -10.17 -16.93 12.95
C HIS A 380 -9.01 -16.06 13.46
N VAL A 381 -9.17 -15.57 14.69
CA VAL A 381 -8.17 -14.77 15.41
C VAL A 381 -7.51 -15.63 16.48
N HIS A 382 -6.19 -15.53 16.62
CA HIS A 382 -5.46 -16.31 17.60
C HIS A 382 -5.80 -15.89 19.05
N VAL A 383 -6.38 -16.78 19.86
CA VAL A 383 -6.90 -16.50 21.22
C VAL A 383 -5.93 -15.73 22.14
N ARG A 384 -4.64 -16.10 22.17
CA ARG A 384 -3.64 -15.42 23.03
C ARG A 384 -2.97 -14.18 22.42
N ARG A 385 -2.95 -14.06 21.10
CA ARG A 385 -2.11 -13.09 20.38
C ARG A 385 -2.92 -12.03 19.63
N LEU A 386 -4.22 -12.29 19.46
CA LEU A 386 -5.18 -11.43 18.77
C LEU A 386 -4.74 -11.06 17.35
N THR A 387 -4.06 -12.00 16.66
CA THR A 387 -3.61 -11.86 15.27
C THR A 387 -4.47 -12.70 14.33
N PRO A 388 -4.83 -12.20 13.13
CA PRO A 388 -5.57 -12.96 12.12
C PRO A 388 -4.62 -13.93 11.36
N ALA A 389 -4.11 -14.94 12.06
CA ALA A 389 -3.06 -15.81 11.54
C ALA A 389 -3.43 -16.56 10.24
N PRO A 390 -4.64 -17.13 10.08
CA PRO A 390 -5.00 -17.85 8.85
C PRO A 390 -5.09 -16.95 7.61
N GLY A 391 -5.68 -15.75 7.75
CA GLY A 391 -5.72 -14.74 6.67
C GLY A 391 -4.33 -14.22 6.26
N LEU A 392 -3.41 -14.13 7.22
CA LEU A 392 -2.01 -13.78 6.97
C LEU A 392 -1.25 -14.89 6.24
N ILE A 393 -1.53 -16.17 6.53
CA ILE A 393 -0.89 -17.32 5.89
C ILE A 393 -1.38 -17.50 4.44
N PHE A 394 -2.67 -17.27 4.18
CA PHE A 394 -3.24 -17.50 2.84
C PHE A 394 -2.62 -16.60 1.76
N ASN A 395 -2.52 -15.29 2.03
CA ASN A 395 -2.04 -14.28 1.08
C ASN A 395 -0.66 -14.55 0.44
N PRO A 396 0.42 -14.81 1.20
CA PRO A 396 1.73 -15.06 0.62
C PRO A 396 1.83 -16.44 -0.07
N THR A 397 1.07 -17.43 0.38
CA THR A 397 1.24 -18.82 -0.07
C THR A 397 0.78 -19.03 -1.52
N ASP A 398 -0.30 -18.36 -1.92
CA ASP A 398 -0.91 -18.52 -3.25
C ASP A 398 0.02 -18.07 -4.39
N LYS A 399 0.77 -16.97 -4.18
CA LYS A 399 1.76 -16.46 -5.15
C LYS A 399 3.16 -17.02 -5.00
N VAL A 400 3.61 -17.37 -3.79
CA VAL A 400 4.92 -18.01 -3.62
C VAL A 400 4.95 -19.36 -4.34
N CYS A 401 3.87 -20.15 -4.25
CA CYS A 401 3.73 -21.40 -5.02
C CYS A 401 3.67 -21.17 -6.54
N SER A 402 2.97 -20.15 -7.04
CA SER A 402 2.93 -19.87 -8.49
C SER A 402 4.22 -19.23 -9.03
N THR A 403 4.97 -18.49 -8.21
CA THR A 403 6.29 -17.94 -8.56
C THR A 403 7.37 -19.03 -8.60
N LEU A 404 7.20 -20.10 -7.82
CA LEU A 404 7.97 -21.34 -7.96
C LEU A 404 7.66 -22.06 -9.29
N SER A 405 6.40 -22.01 -9.75
CA SER A 405 5.97 -22.69 -10.98
C SER A 405 6.32 -21.95 -12.28
N TYR A 406 6.52 -20.63 -12.25
CA TYR A 406 7.00 -19.87 -13.42
C TYR A 406 8.54 -20.01 -13.54
N LYS A 407 8.98 -20.82 -14.51
CA LYS A 407 10.36 -21.30 -14.78
C LYS A 407 10.85 -22.45 -13.89
N THR A 408 10.21 -23.61 -14.04
CA THR A 408 10.87 -24.79 -14.65
C THR A 408 10.41 -24.86 -16.10
#